data_AF-A0AAF0UX91-F1
#
_entry.id   AF-A0AAF0UX91-F1
#
_cell.length_a   1.000
_cell.length_b   1.000
_cell.length_c   1.000
_cell.angle_alpha   90.00
_cell.angle_beta   90.00
_cell.angle_gamma   90.00
#
_symmetry.space_group_name_H-M   'P 1'
#
loop_
_entity.id
_entity.type
_entity.pdbx_description
1 polymer ?
#
loop_
_entity_poly.entity_id
_entity_poly.type
_entity_poly.pdbx_seq_one_letter_code
_entity_poly.pdbx_strand_id
1 'polypeptide(L)'
;MAQNETEEMLDHLRRIKSGGNLDSAKIDQIEELEMVLRILRTFIKYHRVLFRNSLVKHTNNAKLTMAMLPDQCKTNLNLERLESHLLEFLERNTILSDNYELNSFDLPDYMDWLEKNLNDVLMILPEGDRSDPPEENLEIHKFIKEVKIIQKKLRFLTYLYATEINGYVNHKKLECLETRIQLMANNVGQLCLAILGYVVSDEVDTYEYYDILYKSPYLLFLIVLVELEMKKIFLSKLKASKFTYSRTFKDKKLPKGFFHHLHSLLMYLKKENLENFLDSVSAQNIDVAIEFLLVFLDTDVSNHVINGKWFNEVMEKVGAIAGDAIYVIQKLLPSSINKDDTSRICLCSIQILEKAKDMKAQVETYYKSLKFTPLSSPPFMD
;
A
#
# COMPACT_ATOMS: atom_id res chain seq x y z
N MET A 1 3.06 -24.45 -12.87
CA MET A 1 3.29 -24.45 -14.34
C MET A 1 3.79 -23.08 -14.77
N ALA A 2 2.98 -22.01 -14.67
CA ALA A 2 3.37 -20.64 -15.02
C ALA A 2 4.70 -20.14 -14.42
N GLN A 3 4.99 -20.43 -13.13
CA GLN A 3 6.26 -20.01 -12.51
C GLN A 3 7.50 -20.63 -13.18
N ASN A 4 7.47 -21.91 -13.53
CA ASN A 4 8.62 -22.59 -14.16
C ASN A 4 8.90 -22.04 -15.55
N GLU A 5 7.85 -21.66 -16.28
CA GLU A 5 7.96 -21.10 -17.62
C GLU A 5 8.46 -19.64 -17.57
N THR A 6 8.06 -18.88 -16.55
CA THR A 6 8.62 -17.54 -16.32
C THR A 6 10.13 -17.62 -16.05
N GLU A 7 10.61 -18.60 -15.28
CA GLU A 7 12.05 -18.80 -15.05
C GLU A 7 12.79 -19.25 -16.31
N GLU A 8 12.23 -20.20 -17.06
CA GLU A 8 12.80 -20.67 -18.33
C GLU A 8 13.00 -19.52 -19.32
N MET A 9 12.03 -18.59 -19.39
CA MET A 9 12.09 -17.43 -20.26
C MET A 9 13.10 -16.38 -19.77
N LEU A 10 13.17 -16.12 -18.46
CA LEU A 10 14.21 -15.26 -17.89
C LEU A 10 15.61 -15.80 -18.21
N ASP A 11 15.82 -17.11 -18.11
CA ASP A 11 17.11 -17.72 -18.47
C ASP A 11 17.40 -17.67 -19.97
N HIS A 12 16.37 -17.80 -20.81
CA HIS A 12 16.52 -17.67 -22.25
C HIS A 12 16.88 -16.23 -22.66
N LEU A 13 16.25 -15.21 -22.08
CA LEU A 13 16.57 -13.80 -22.33
C LEU A 13 18.01 -13.48 -21.95
N ARG A 14 18.48 -13.97 -20.79
CA ARG A 14 19.88 -13.83 -20.38
C ARG A 14 20.86 -14.42 -21.38
N ARG A 15 20.53 -15.60 -21.95
CA ARG A 15 21.35 -16.24 -23.00
C ARG A 15 21.39 -15.41 -24.26
N ILE A 16 20.23 -14.92 -24.73
CA ILE A 16 20.14 -14.02 -25.89
C ILE A 16 21.01 -12.78 -25.67
N LYS A 17 20.87 -12.11 -24.52
CA LYS A 17 21.66 -10.94 -24.14
C LYS A 17 23.17 -11.22 -24.12
N SER A 18 23.58 -12.37 -23.59
CA SER A 18 25.00 -12.77 -23.53
C SER A 18 25.61 -13.14 -24.88
N GLY A 19 24.79 -13.35 -25.93
CA GLY A 19 25.24 -13.76 -27.26
C GLY A 19 25.98 -12.68 -28.06
N GLY A 20 26.00 -11.43 -27.60
CA GLY A 20 26.85 -10.35 -28.11
C GLY A 20 26.53 -9.77 -29.49
N ASN A 21 25.53 -10.31 -30.20
CA ASN A 21 25.16 -9.91 -31.57
C ASN A 21 23.98 -8.92 -31.64
N LEU A 22 23.66 -8.25 -30.54
CA LEU A 22 22.52 -7.33 -30.44
C LEU A 22 23.00 -5.88 -30.41
N ASP A 23 22.27 -5.01 -31.07
CA ASP A 23 22.42 -3.56 -30.92
C ASP A 23 21.90 -3.09 -29.55
N SER A 24 22.23 -1.86 -29.17
CA SER A 24 21.88 -1.29 -27.86
C SER A 24 20.37 -1.21 -27.63
N ALA A 25 19.59 -0.83 -28.66
CA ALA A 25 18.14 -0.68 -28.52
C ALA A 25 17.46 -2.03 -28.22
N LYS A 26 17.93 -3.11 -28.84
CA LYS A 26 17.46 -4.47 -28.54
C LYS A 26 17.86 -4.94 -27.14
N ILE A 27 19.04 -4.52 -26.66
CA ILE A 27 19.47 -4.83 -25.29
C ILE A 27 18.55 -4.15 -24.28
N ASP A 28 18.23 -2.87 -24.49
CA ASP A 28 17.32 -2.10 -23.63
C ASP A 28 15.93 -2.75 -23.56
N GLN A 29 15.37 -3.17 -24.71
CA GLN A 29 14.08 -3.89 -24.77
C GLN A 29 14.11 -5.23 -24.02
N ILE A 30 15.22 -5.97 -24.10
CA ILE A 30 15.38 -7.22 -23.35
C ILE A 30 15.46 -6.94 -21.84
N GLU A 31 16.16 -5.89 -21.43
CA GLU A 31 16.25 -5.49 -20.01
C GLU A 31 14.88 -5.09 -19.45
N GLU A 32 14.10 -4.33 -20.21
CA GLU A 32 12.73 -3.97 -19.86
C GLU A 32 11.86 -5.21 -19.69
N LEU A 33 11.88 -6.13 -20.65
CA LEU A 33 11.14 -7.38 -20.56
C LEU A 33 11.57 -8.25 -19.37
N GLU A 34 12.87 -8.34 -19.08
CA GLU A 34 13.36 -9.03 -17.88
C GLU A 34 12.79 -8.42 -16.60
N MET A 35 12.69 -7.09 -16.52
CA MET A 35 12.04 -6.39 -15.40
C MET A 35 10.55 -6.75 -15.30
N VAL A 36 9.82 -6.69 -16.42
CA VAL A 36 8.39 -7.06 -16.46
C VAL A 36 8.16 -8.50 -15.99
N LEU A 37 8.95 -9.46 -16.50
CA LEU A 37 8.83 -10.87 -16.11
C LEU A 37 9.16 -11.10 -14.64
N ARG A 38 10.11 -10.36 -14.05
CA ARG A 38 10.41 -10.44 -12.60
C ARG A 38 9.27 -9.94 -11.73
N ILE A 39 8.61 -8.86 -12.15
CA ILE A 39 7.39 -8.35 -11.53
C ILE A 39 6.32 -9.44 -11.60
N LEU A 40 5.97 -9.91 -12.81
CA LEU A 40 4.96 -10.96 -13.03
C LEU A 40 5.25 -12.24 -12.23
N ARG A 41 6.51 -12.70 -12.18
CA ARG A 41 6.93 -13.84 -11.37
C ARG A 41 6.51 -13.69 -9.91
N THR A 42 6.71 -12.51 -9.33
CA THR A 42 6.31 -12.23 -7.95
C THR A 42 4.80 -12.35 -7.79
N PHE A 43 4.02 -11.84 -8.76
CA PHE A 43 2.57 -11.99 -8.74
C PHE A 43 2.12 -13.43 -8.86
N ILE A 44 2.75 -14.22 -9.73
CA ILE A 44 2.43 -15.64 -9.86
C ILE A 44 2.77 -16.38 -8.57
N LYS A 45 3.94 -16.10 -7.99
CA LYS A 45 4.38 -16.76 -6.76
C LYS A 45 3.48 -16.42 -5.56
N TYR A 46 3.06 -15.16 -5.44
CA TYR A 46 2.28 -14.65 -4.31
C TYR A 46 0.84 -14.27 -4.70
N HIS A 47 0.28 -14.90 -5.74
CA HIS A 47 -1.04 -14.57 -6.30
C HIS A 47 -2.14 -14.54 -5.24
N ARG A 48 -2.14 -15.51 -4.33
CA ARG A 48 -3.14 -15.66 -3.25
C ARG A 48 -3.22 -14.47 -2.30
N VAL A 49 -2.20 -13.63 -2.29
CA VAL A 49 -2.07 -12.45 -1.45
C VAL A 49 -2.48 -11.17 -2.20
N LEU A 50 -2.47 -11.21 -3.53
CA LEU A 50 -2.60 -10.03 -4.39
C LEU A 50 -3.99 -9.89 -5.03
N PHE A 51 -4.76 -10.98 -5.19
CA PHE A 51 -6.08 -10.91 -5.81
C PHE A 51 -7.15 -10.42 -4.83
N ARG A 52 -7.49 -9.13 -4.92
CA ARG A 52 -8.74 -8.61 -4.34
C ARG A 52 -9.62 -7.90 -5.37
N ASN A 53 -9.12 -6.94 -6.16
CA ASN A 53 -10.00 -6.09 -7.01
C ASN A 53 -9.53 -5.77 -8.45
N SER A 54 -8.50 -6.43 -9.03
CA SER A 54 -7.85 -5.91 -10.26
C SER A 54 -7.73 -6.91 -11.42
N LEU A 55 -8.51 -7.98 -11.43
CA LEU A 55 -8.40 -9.05 -12.43
C LEU A 55 -8.56 -8.57 -13.89
N VAL A 56 -9.55 -7.72 -14.17
CA VAL A 56 -9.83 -7.23 -15.53
C VAL A 56 -8.66 -6.43 -16.11
N LYS A 57 -7.95 -5.69 -15.25
CA LYS A 57 -6.75 -4.91 -15.62
C LYS A 57 -5.52 -5.81 -15.81
N HIS A 58 -5.40 -6.90 -15.06
CA HIS A 58 -4.26 -7.81 -15.12
C HIS A 58 -4.21 -8.65 -16.41
N THR A 59 -5.37 -9.01 -16.97
CA THR A 59 -5.47 -9.71 -18.26
C THR A 59 -4.92 -8.87 -19.41
N ASN A 60 -5.13 -7.55 -19.37
CA ASN A 60 -4.58 -6.63 -20.38
C ASN A 60 -3.05 -6.49 -20.24
N ASN A 61 -2.50 -6.41 -19.03
CA ASN A 61 -1.05 -6.35 -18.82
C ASN A 61 -0.31 -7.61 -19.35
N ALA A 62 -0.91 -8.79 -19.23
CA ALA A 62 -0.36 -10.03 -19.79
C ALA A 62 -0.32 -9.99 -21.33
N LYS A 63 -1.38 -9.49 -21.97
CA LYS A 63 -1.44 -9.29 -23.43
C LYS A 63 -0.49 -8.20 -23.93
N LEU A 64 -0.30 -7.13 -23.16
CA LEU A 64 0.57 -6.01 -23.52
C LEU A 64 2.06 -6.36 -23.38
N THR A 65 2.43 -7.17 -22.38
CA THR A 65 3.81 -7.71 -22.23
C THR A 65 4.25 -8.47 -23.49
N MET A 66 3.29 -9.05 -24.22
CA MET A 66 3.53 -9.80 -25.45
C MET A 66 3.70 -8.90 -26.69
N ALA A 67 3.11 -7.70 -26.67
CA ALA A 67 3.22 -6.75 -27.76
C ALA A 67 4.61 -6.08 -27.84
N MET A 68 5.30 -5.94 -26.71
CA MET A 68 6.61 -5.28 -26.60
C MET A 68 7.81 -6.12 -27.08
N LEU A 69 7.58 -7.34 -27.57
CA LEU A 69 8.66 -8.26 -27.94
C LEU A 69 9.22 -7.97 -29.34
N PRO A 70 10.56 -7.93 -29.51
CA PRO A 70 11.19 -7.93 -30.83
C PRO A 70 10.85 -9.22 -31.60
N ASP A 71 10.63 -9.14 -32.92
CA ASP A 71 10.26 -10.29 -33.76
C ASP A 71 11.28 -11.46 -33.71
N GLN A 72 12.54 -11.14 -33.41
CA GLN A 72 13.63 -12.10 -33.22
C GLN A 72 13.53 -12.88 -31.89
N CYS A 73 12.89 -12.29 -30.89
CA CYS A 73 12.52 -12.94 -29.63
C CYS A 73 11.24 -13.77 -29.80
N LYS A 74 10.28 -13.29 -30.61
CA LYS A 74 9.01 -13.99 -30.90
C LYS A 74 9.19 -15.39 -31.48
N THR A 75 10.23 -15.59 -32.29
CA THR A 75 10.50 -16.86 -32.98
C THR A 75 11.25 -17.89 -32.12
N ASN A 76 11.94 -17.46 -31.05
CA ASN A 76 12.74 -18.33 -30.18
C ASN A 76 12.11 -18.60 -28.81
N LEU A 77 11.25 -17.70 -28.34
CA LEU A 77 10.52 -17.84 -27.09
C LEU A 77 9.11 -18.35 -27.39
N ASN A 78 8.67 -19.43 -26.75
CA ASN A 78 7.31 -19.94 -26.86
C ASN A 78 6.33 -19.06 -26.05
N LEU A 79 6.18 -17.83 -26.51
CA LEU A 79 5.51 -16.75 -25.78
C LEU A 79 4.00 -16.97 -25.74
N GLU A 80 3.40 -17.49 -26.81
CA GLU A 80 1.98 -17.87 -26.86
C GLU A 80 1.64 -18.88 -25.75
N ARG A 81 2.57 -19.78 -25.42
CA ARG A 81 2.43 -20.72 -24.32
C ARG A 81 2.53 -20.04 -22.95
N LEU A 82 3.45 -19.09 -22.75
CA LEU A 82 3.50 -18.33 -21.51
C LEU A 82 2.22 -17.49 -21.35
N GLU A 83 1.80 -16.79 -22.40
CA GLU A 83 0.59 -15.96 -22.39
C GLU A 83 -0.63 -16.81 -22.05
N SER A 84 -0.86 -17.93 -22.73
CA SER A 84 -1.98 -18.82 -22.45
C SER A 84 -1.94 -19.38 -21.03
N HIS A 85 -0.78 -19.75 -20.51
CA HIS A 85 -0.67 -20.23 -19.13
C HIS A 85 -0.78 -19.11 -18.09
N LEU A 86 -0.37 -17.88 -18.39
CA LEU A 86 -0.62 -16.71 -17.56
C LEU A 86 -2.10 -16.38 -17.54
N LEU A 87 -2.76 -16.34 -18.69
CA LEU A 87 -4.19 -16.11 -18.82
C LEU A 87 -4.99 -17.19 -18.10
N GLU A 88 -4.67 -18.47 -18.32
CA GLU A 88 -5.29 -19.60 -17.62
C GLU A 88 -5.05 -19.52 -16.11
N PHE A 89 -3.86 -19.10 -15.68
CA PHE A 89 -3.56 -18.88 -14.27
C PHE A 89 -4.39 -17.74 -13.66
N LEU A 90 -4.54 -16.62 -14.37
CA LEU A 90 -5.38 -15.50 -13.96
C LEU A 90 -6.85 -15.95 -13.87
N GLU A 91 -7.37 -16.66 -14.88
CA GLU A 91 -8.73 -17.19 -14.91
C GLU A 91 -9.01 -18.21 -13.80
N ARG A 92 -8.13 -19.19 -13.58
CA ARG A 92 -8.31 -20.20 -12.52
C ARG A 92 -8.27 -19.59 -11.12
N ASN A 93 -7.41 -18.61 -10.88
CA ASN A 93 -7.31 -17.96 -9.56
C ASN A 93 -8.48 -17.00 -9.27
N THR A 94 -9.21 -16.60 -10.31
CA THR A 94 -10.50 -15.89 -10.16
C THR A 94 -11.54 -16.75 -9.43
N ILE A 95 -11.46 -18.07 -9.63
CA ILE A 95 -12.43 -19.04 -9.10
C ILE A 95 -12.03 -19.53 -7.70
N LEU A 96 -10.74 -19.44 -7.34
CA LEU A 96 -10.15 -20.03 -6.13
C LEU A 96 -9.76 -19.01 -5.05
N SER A 97 -10.39 -17.83 -5.04
CA SER A 97 -10.18 -16.76 -4.05
C SER A 97 -10.70 -17.15 -2.65
N ASP A 98 -10.23 -18.26 -2.09
CA ASP A 98 -10.58 -18.70 -0.74
C ASP A 98 -9.33 -18.92 0.12
N ASN A 99 -9.34 -18.24 1.28
CA ASN A 99 -8.66 -18.55 2.53
C ASN A 99 -7.15 -18.85 2.45
N TYR A 100 -6.32 -17.83 2.20
CA TYR A 100 -4.89 -17.95 2.50
C TYR A 100 -4.34 -16.71 3.22
N GLU A 101 -4.05 -16.88 4.50
CA GLU A 101 -3.21 -15.97 5.28
C GLU A 101 -1.75 -16.32 4.92
N LEU A 102 -0.97 -15.33 4.44
CA LEU A 102 0.45 -15.57 4.16
C LEU A 102 1.12 -15.98 5.47
N ASN A 103 1.71 -17.18 5.52
CA ASN A 103 2.40 -17.63 6.72
C ASN A 103 3.47 -16.61 7.14
N SER A 104 3.61 -16.38 8.45
CA SER A 104 4.57 -15.42 9.01
C SER A 104 6.02 -15.66 8.56
N PHE A 105 6.34 -16.88 8.13
CA PHE A 105 7.62 -17.28 7.56
C PHE A 105 7.86 -16.82 6.11
N ASP A 106 6.81 -16.71 5.28
CA ASP A 106 6.93 -16.32 3.87
C ASP A 106 6.86 -14.80 3.67
N LEU A 107 6.48 -14.05 4.72
CA LEU A 107 6.29 -12.60 4.68
C LEU A 107 7.57 -11.81 4.40
N PRO A 108 8.73 -12.09 5.05
CA PRO A 108 9.98 -11.42 4.73
C PRO A 108 10.39 -11.64 3.27
N ASP A 109 10.33 -12.89 2.81
CA ASP A 109 10.67 -13.25 1.43
C ASP A 109 9.80 -12.49 0.43
N TYR A 110 8.49 -12.39 0.70
CA TYR A 110 7.58 -11.63 -0.13
C TYR A 110 7.95 -10.14 -0.19
N MET A 111 8.25 -9.52 0.95
CA MET A 111 8.65 -8.12 1.00
C MET A 111 9.98 -7.86 0.26
N ASP A 112 10.94 -8.78 0.33
CA ASP A 112 12.19 -8.71 -0.44
C ASP A 112 11.93 -8.76 -1.96
N TRP A 113 10.96 -9.57 -2.40
CA TRP A 113 10.53 -9.58 -3.80
C TRP A 113 9.88 -8.26 -4.21
N LEU A 114 9.01 -7.71 -3.37
CA LEU A 114 8.38 -6.41 -3.63
C LEU A 114 9.40 -5.28 -3.70
N GLU A 115 10.44 -5.31 -2.87
CA GLU A 115 11.52 -4.33 -2.92
C GLU A 115 12.26 -4.38 -4.26
N LYS A 116 12.55 -5.59 -4.77
CA LYS A 116 13.16 -5.79 -6.10
C LYS A 116 12.23 -5.28 -7.21
N ASN A 117 10.94 -5.58 -7.15
CA ASN A 117 9.97 -5.08 -8.12
C ASN A 117 9.87 -3.55 -8.10
N LEU A 118 9.94 -2.91 -6.92
CA LEU A 118 9.98 -1.46 -6.83
C LEU A 118 11.26 -0.88 -7.46
N ASN A 119 12.41 -1.56 -7.36
CA ASN A 119 13.61 -1.14 -8.09
C ASN A 119 13.37 -1.20 -9.60
N ASP A 120 12.80 -2.31 -10.08
CA ASP A 120 12.52 -2.51 -11.50
C ASP A 120 11.55 -1.45 -12.02
N VAL A 121 10.45 -1.22 -11.32
CA VAL A 121 9.48 -0.17 -11.63
C VAL A 121 10.11 1.23 -11.67
N LEU A 122 11.01 1.54 -10.74
CA LEU A 122 11.72 2.83 -10.74
C LEU A 122 12.72 2.99 -11.89
N MET A 123 13.20 1.89 -12.47
CA MET A 123 14.04 1.92 -13.67
C MET A 123 13.20 2.06 -14.94
N ILE A 124 12.01 1.45 -14.94
CA ILE A 124 11.07 1.52 -16.05
C ILE A 124 10.41 2.90 -16.15
N LEU A 125 10.03 3.51 -15.01
CA LEU A 125 9.45 4.85 -14.99
C LEU A 125 10.47 5.86 -15.57
N PRO A 126 10.24 6.43 -16.76
CA PRO A 126 11.18 7.39 -17.32
C PRO A 126 11.25 8.62 -16.41
N GLU A 127 12.46 9.15 -16.20
CA GLU A 127 12.60 10.53 -15.76
C GLU A 127 12.13 11.39 -16.94
N GLY A 128 10.86 11.81 -16.90
CA GLY A 128 10.13 12.42 -18.02
C GLY A 128 11.00 13.33 -18.87
N ASP A 129 11.04 13.05 -20.17
CA ASP A 129 11.66 13.93 -21.14
C ASP A 129 10.85 15.23 -21.23
N ARG A 130 11.50 16.34 -21.59
CA ARG A 130 11.00 17.74 -21.44
C ARG A 130 9.75 18.11 -22.26
N SER A 131 9.03 17.15 -22.81
CA SER A 131 7.94 17.32 -23.78
C SER A 131 6.54 17.45 -23.17
N ASP A 132 6.31 16.99 -21.94
CA ASP A 132 4.98 17.06 -21.30
C ASP A 132 4.71 18.43 -20.64
N PRO A 133 3.43 18.83 -20.44
CA PRO A 133 3.07 20.06 -19.73
C PRO A 133 3.79 20.17 -18.37
N PRO A 134 4.17 21.38 -17.91
CA PRO A 134 4.95 21.56 -16.69
C PRO A 134 4.32 20.96 -15.42
N GLU A 135 2.98 20.90 -15.39
CA GLU A 135 2.19 20.42 -14.25
C GLU A 135 2.12 18.89 -14.17
N GLU A 136 1.91 18.19 -15.30
CA GLU A 136 1.96 16.73 -15.38
C GLU A 136 3.36 16.21 -15.06
N ASN A 137 4.38 16.88 -15.58
CA ASN A 137 5.76 16.62 -15.23
C ASN A 137 5.99 16.73 -13.70
N LEU A 138 5.44 17.75 -13.04
CA LEU A 138 5.58 17.91 -11.59
C LEU A 138 4.92 16.77 -10.79
N GLU A 139 3.75 16.30 -11.22
CA GLU A 139 3.04 15.20 -10.57
C GLU A 139 3.77 13.86 -10.71
N ILE A 140 4.29 13.55 -11.90
CA ILE A 140 5.13 12.35 -12.14
C ILE A 140 6.38 12.39 -11.26
N HIS A 141 7.07 13.54 -11.22
CA HIS A 141 8.26 13.70 -10.39
C HIS A 141 7.96 13.52 -8.89
N LYS A 142 6.82 14.05 -8.43
CA LYS A 142 6.34 13.85 -7.06
C LYS A 142 6.05 12.37 -6.80
N PHE A 143 5.36 11.69 -7.71
CA PHE A 143 5.04 10.27 -7.61
C PHE A 143 6.29 9.40 -7.56
N ILE A 144 7.25 9.57 -8.48
CA ILE A 144 8.54 8.85 -8.48
C ILE A 144 9.25 9.03 -7.13
N LYS A 145 9.24 10.26 -6.59
CA LYS A 145 9.83 10.55 -5.27
C LYS A 145 9.11 9.79 -4.16
N GLU A 146 7.79 9.70 -4.20
CA GLU A 146 7.00 8.92 -3.24
C GLU A 146 7.28 7.41 -3.36
N VAL A 147 7.38 6.87 -4.58
CA VAL A 147 7.77 5.47 -4.82
C VAL A 147 9.18 5.17 -4.27
N LYS A 148 10.14 6.09 -4.47
CA LYS A 148 11.50 6.00 -3.87
C LYS A 148 11.44 5.99 -2.33
N ILE A 149 10.50 6.72 -1.72
CA ILE A 149 10.29 6.70 -0.26
C ILE A 149 9.68 5.37 0.17
N ILE A 150 8.63 4.90 -0.52
CA ILE A 150 7.96 3.62 -0.27
C ILE A 150 8.97 2.49 -0.29
N GLN A 151 9.82 2.43 -1.31
CA GLN A 151 10.87 1.41 -1.42
C GLN A 151 11.85 1.41 -0.24
N LYS A 152 12.41 2.58 0.11
CA LYS A 152 13.35 2.70 1.23
C LYS A 152 12.72 2.28 2.55
N LYS A 153 11.46 2.66 2.76
CA LYS A 153 10.68 2.30 3.94
C LYS A 153 10.39 0.80 3.99
N LEU A 154 9.97 0.21 2.87
CA LEU A 154 9.73 -1.22 2.75
C LEU A 154 10.99 -2.03 3.10
N ARG A 155 12.14 -1.70 2.50
CA ARG A 155 13.44 -2.33 2.83
C ARG A 155 13.72 -2.29 4.33
N PHE A 156 13.57 -1.12 4.95
CA PHE A 156 13.84 -0.93 6.36
C PHE A 156 12.88 -1.72 7.26
N LEU A 157 11.58 -1.72 6.93
CA LEU A 157 10.56 -2.48 7.66
C LEU A 157 10.78 -3.99 7.52
N THR A 158 11.17 -4.46 6.34
CA THR A 158 11.49 -5.88 6.08
C THR A 158 12.65 -6.32 6.98
N TYR A 159 13.74 -5.55 6.99
CA TYR A 159 14.87 -5.80 7.87
C TYR A 159 14.45 -5.85 9.34
N LEU A 160 13.72 -4.85 9.83
CA LEU A 160 13.30 -4.80 11.24
C LEU A 160 12.40 -5.98 11.60
N TYR A 161 11.41 -6.27 10.76
CA TYR A 161 10.50 -7.37 11.02
C TYR A 161 11.25 -8.70 11.07
N ALA A 162 12.06 -9.00 10.05
CA ALA A 162 12.76 -10.27 9.93
C ALA A 162 13.81 -10.49 11.04
N THR A 163 14.54 -9.44 11.42
CA THR A 163 15.72 -9.58 12.29
C THR A 163 15.47 -9.23 13.75
N GLU A 164 14.53 -8.35 14.06
CA GLU A 164 14.33 -7.83 15.42
C GLU A 164 13.01 -8.26 16.04
N ILE A 165 12.01 -8.65 15.24
CA ILE A 165 10.65 -8.91 15.73
C ILE A 165 10.26 -10.38 15.54
N ASN A 166 10.42 -10.91 14.33
CA ASN A 166 10.03 -12.27 13.99
C ASN A 166 10.82 -13.27 14.83
N GLY A 167 10.13 -14.23 15.44
CA GLY A 167 10.72 -15.21 16.38
C GLY A 167 11.03 -14.68 17.78
N TYR A 168 11.03 -13.36 18.02
CA TYR A 168 11.29 -12.77 19.34
C TYR A 168 10.01 -12.37 20.09
N VAL A 169 8.90 -12.20 19.36
CA VAL A 169 7.59 -11.83 19.92
C VAL A 169 6.59 -12.94 19.61
N ASN A 170 5.76 -13.30 20.60
CA ASN A 170 4.72 -14.31 20.42
C ASN A 170 3.73 -13.92 19.31
N HIS A 171 3.38 -14.87 18.43
CA HIS A 171 2.48 -14.66 17.29
C HIS A 171 1.16 -13.96 17.63
N LYS A 172 0.51 -14.29 18.76
CA LYS A 172 -0.74 -13.61 19.18
C LYS A 172 -0.57 -12.11 19.41
N LYS A 173 0.65 -11.68 19.74
CA LYS A 173 0.99 -10.26 19.93
C LYS A 173 1.46 -9.60 18.62
N LEU A 174 1.75 -10.39 17.59
CA LEU A 174 2.15 -9.93 16.26
C LEU A 174 1.00 -9.91 15.26
N GLU A 175 -0.12 -10.59 15.52
CA GLU A 175 -1.27 -10.68 14.61
C GLU A 175 -1.67 -9.33 13.98
N CYS A 176 -1.75 -8.27 14.79
CA CYS A 176 -2.07 -6.92 14.30
C CYS A 176 -0.97 -6.34 13.39
N LEU A 177 0.30 -6.54 13.74
CA LEU A 177 1.43 -6.09 12.93
C LEU A 177 1.50 -6.88 11.61
N GLU A 178 1.40 -8.21 11.67
CA GLU A 178 1.42 -9.11 10.51
C GLU A 178 0.30 -8.75 9.53
N THR A 179 -0.92 -8.55 10.02
CA THR A 179 -2.07 -8.11 9.22
C THR A 179 -1.80 -6.77 8.53
N ARG A 180 -1.19 -5.81 9.24
CA ARG A 180 -0.84 -4.50 8.64
C ARG A 180 0.28 -4.60 7.62
N ILE A 181 1.30 -5.42 7.86
CA ILE A 181 2.40 -5.65 6.91
C ILE A 181 1.88 -6.33 5.65
N GLN A 182 1.03 -7.36 5.79
CA GLN A 182 0.40 -8.03 4.66
C GLN A 182 -0.38 -7.03 3.81
N LEU A 183 -1.29 -6.24 4.39
CA LEU A 183 -2.03 -5.23 3.60
C LEU A 183 -1.11 -4.23 2.90
N MET A 184 -0.11 -3.71 3.60
CA MET A 184 0.89 -2.82 3.01
C MET A 184 1.59 -3.49 1.82
N ALA A 185 2.08 -4.72 2.01
CA ALA A 185 2.78 -5.49 0.98
C ALA A 185 1.87 -5.74 -0.24
N ASN A 186 0.62 -6.11 -0.02
CA ASN A 186 -0.35 -6.37 -1.09
C ASN A 186 -0.57 -5.12 -1.92
N ASN A 187 -0.73 -3.97 -1.26
CA ASN A 187 -0.92 -2.71 -1.95
C ASN A 187 0.35 -2.24 -2.68
N VAL A 188 1.54 -2.53 -2.17
CA VAL A 188 2.80 -2.28 -2.87
C VAL A 188 2.90 -3.13 -4.13
N GLY A 189 2.54 -4.42 -4.05
CA GLY A 189 2.47 -5.25 -5.24
C GLY A 189 1.45 -4.71 -6.25
N GLN A 190 0.25 -4.37 -5.78
CA GLN A 190 -0.77 -3.77 -6.65
C GLN A 190 -0.33 -2.45 -7.30
N LEU A 191 0.50 -1.65 -6.62
CA LEU A 191 1.14 -0.49 -7.21
C LEU A 191 2.12 -0.88 -8.33
N CYS A 192 2.99 -1.88 -8.08
CA CYS A 192 3.94 -2.35 -9.09
C CYS A 192 3.23 -2.83 -10.37
N LEU A 193 2.10 -3.56 -10.23
CA LEU A 193 1.30 -3.97 -11.39
C LEU A 193 0.62 -2.82 -12.10
N ALA A 194 0.11 -1.84 -11.34
CA ALA A 194 -0.56 -0.71 -11.95
C ALA A 194 0.43 0.12 -12.78
N ILE A 195 1.63 0.35 -12.26
CA ILE A 195 2.69 1.04 -13.00
C ILE A 195 3.13 0.23 -14.21
N LEU A 196 3.23 -1.10 -14.08
CA LEU A 196 3.49 -1.96 -15.24
C LEU A 196 2.40 -1.80 -16.31
N GLY A 197 1.13 -1.81 -15.94
CA GLY A 197 0.03 -1.59 -16.89
C GLY A 197 0.09 -0.22 -17.56
N TYR A 198 0.51 0.81 -16.82
CA TYR A 198 0.70 2.15 -17.36
C TYR A 198 1.81 2.21 -18.42
N VAL A 199 2.98 1.65 -18.12
CA VAL A 199 4.13 1.71 -19.04
C VAL A 199 3.87 0.90 -20.30
N VAL A 200 3.21 -0.25 -20.15
CA VAL A 200 3.06 -1.22 -21.25
C VAL A 200 1.83 -0.90 -22.13
N SER A 201 0.95 0.01 -21.70
CA SER A 201 -0.24 0.42 -22.46
C SER A 201 -0.07 1.84 -23.02
N ASP A 202 -0.06 1.99 -24.35
CA ASP A 202 -0.17 3.31 -25.00
C ASP A 202 -1.60 3.91 -24.89
N GLU A 203 -2.57 3.14 -24.36
CA GLU A 203 -3.99 3.50 -24.29
C GLU A 203 -4.50 3.66 -22.83
N VAL A 204 -3.70 4.21 -21.92
CA VAL A 204 -4.19 4.44 -20.55
C VAL A 204 -5.18 5.61 -20.56
N ASP A 205 -6.44 5.33 -20.24
CA ASP A 205 -7.43 6.38 -20.05
C ASP A 205 -6.98 7.33 -18.91
N THR A 206 -7.04 8.64 -19.14
CA THR A 206 -6.56 9.69 -18.21
C THR A 206 -7.03 9.48 -16.76
N TYR A 207 -8.23 8.92 -16.56
CA TYR A 207 -8.78 8.61 -15.25
C TYR A 207 -8.03 7.50 -14.48
N GLU A 208 -7.47 6.51 -15.19
CA GLU A 208 -6.71 5.43 -14.59
C GLU A 208 -5.31 5.88 -14.13
N TYR A 209 -4.70 6.80 -14.88
CA TYR A 209 -3.44 7.44 -14.50
C TYR A 209 -3.54 8.16 -13.14
N TYR A 210 -4.62 8.95 -12.95
CA TYR A 210 -4.86 9.62 -11.67
C TYR A 210 -5.08 8.64 -10.51
N ASP A 211 -5.75 7.51 -10.75
CA ASP A 211 -5.99 6.49 -9.71
C ASP A 211 -4.66 5.87 -9.20
N ILE A 212 -3.66 5.72 -10.07
CA ILE A 212 -2.30 5.29 -9.69
C ILE A 212 -1.62 6.35 -8.81
N LEU A 213 -1.71 7.62 -9.19
CA LEU A 213 -1.14 8.74 -8.43
C LEU A 213 -1.76 8.86 -7.03
N TYR A 214 -3.06 8.63 -6.88
CA TYR A 214 -3.74 8.66 -5.58
C TYR A 214 -3.42 7.45 -4.69
N LYS A 215 -2.81 6.39 -5.24
CA LYS A 215 -2.43 5.19 -4.50
C LYS A 215 -1.17 5.38 -3.66
N SER A 216 -0.25 6.28 -4.03
CA SER A 216 0.99 6.50 -3.28
C SER A 216 0.80 7.20 -1.91
N PRO A 217 -0.05 8.23 -1.74
CA PRO A 217 -0.33 8.79 -0.41
C PRO A 217 -0.99 7.78 0.54
N TYR A 218 -1.90 6.95 0.01
CA TYR A 218 -2.53 5.85 0.73
C TYR A 218 -1.48 4.82 1.21
N LEU A 219 -0.59 4.40 0.32
CA LEU A 219 0.48 3.46 0.64
C LEU A 219 1.48 3.99 1.67
N LEU A 220 1.86 5.26 1.55
CA LEU A 220 2.70 5.93 2.54
C LEU A 220 2.05 5.90 3.92
N PHE A 221 0.71 6.01 4.01
CA PHE A 221 0.04 5.89 5.29
C PHE A 221 0.02 4.46 5.84
N LEU A 222 -0.20 3.45 4.99
CA LEU A 222 -0.10 2.04 5.42
C LEU A 222 1.28 1.73 6.03
N ILE A 223 2.35 2.24 5.40
CA ILE A 223 3.72 2.15 5.94
C ILE A 223 3.79 2.78 7.34
N VAL A 224 3.21 3.98 7.52
CA VAL A 224 3.20 4.65 8.82
C VAL A 224 2.46 3.83 9.88
N LEU A 225 1.35 3.18 9.54
CA LEU A 225 0.62 2.30 10.47
C LEU A 225 1.46 1.10 10.92
N VAL A 226 2.25 0.52 10.00
CA VAL A 226 3.22 -0.53 10.32
C VAL A 226 4.30 0.02 11.25
N GLU A 227 4.88 1.19 10.95
CA GLU A 227 5.90 1.84 11.79
C GLU A 227 5.39 2.10 13.21
N LEU A 228 4.15 2.58 13.35
CA LEU A 228 3.53 2.84 14.65
C LEU A 228 3.32 1.56 15.47
N GLU A 229 2.88 0.46 14.84
CA GLU A 229 2.72 -0.81 15.53
C GLU A 229 4.07 -1.41 15.95
N MET A 230 5.08 -1.35 15.07
CA MET A 230 6.44 -1.75 15.42
C MET A 230 6.98 -0.94 16.59
N LYS A 231 6.76 0.39 16.60
CA LYS A 231 7.15 1.27 17.71
C LYS A 231 6.54 0.81 19.03
N LYS A 232 5.24 0.51 19.03
CA LYS A 232 4.52 -0.01 20.19
C LYS A 232 5.09 -1.35 20.66
N ILE A 233 5.48 -2.23 19.75
CA ILE A 233 6.14 -3.51 20.07
C ILE A 233 7.52 -3.28 20.67
N PHE A 234 8.35 -2.40 20.11
CA PHE A 234 9.67 -2.06 20.67
C PHE A 234 9.56 -1.51 22.09
N LEU A 235 8.68 -0.53 22.30
CA LEU A 235 8.51 0.13 23.61
C LEU A 235 7.89 -0.80 24.68
N SER A 236 7.05 -1.76 24.28
CA SER A 236 6.30 -2.60 25.23
C SER A 236 6.87 -4.01 25.41
N LYS A 237 7.37 -4.65 24.34
CA LYS A 237 7.79 -6.06 24.31
C LYS A 237 9.28 -6.23 24.12
N LEU A 238 9.95 -5.36 23.36
CA LEU A 238 11.38 -5.46 23.05
C LEU A 238 12.20 -4.31 23.68
N LYS A 239 11.95 -4.03 24.97
CA LYS A 239 12.57 -2.89 25.68
C LYS A 239 14.10 -2.89 25.64
N ALA A 240 14.72 -4.07 25.56
CA ALA A 240 16.16 -4.23 25.48
C ALA A 240 16.74 -4.08 24.06
N SER A 241 15.91 -4.00 23.02
CA SER A 241 16.40 -3.79 21.66
C SER A 241 17.08 -2.42 21.54
N LYS A 242 18.22 -2.38 20.85
CA LYS A 242 18.93 -1.15 20.48
C LYS A 242 18.03 -0.15 19.75
N PHE A 243 16.99 -0.63 19.04
CA PHE A 243 16.06 0.21 18.30
C PHE A 243 15.13 1.02 19.19
N THR A 244 14.87 0.57 20.42
CA THR A 244 14.10 1.34 21.42
C THR A 244 14.73 2.71 21.71
N TYR A 245 16.05 2.84 21.54
CA TYR A 245 16.80 4.08 21.73
C TYR A 245 17.03 4.86 20.44
N SER A 246 16.68 4.30 19.27
CA SER A 246 16.85 4.96 17.98
C SER A 246 15.92 6.16 17.85
N ARG A 247 16.35 7.17 17.08
CA ARG A 247 15.56 8.38 16.85
C ARG A 247 14.16 8.07 16.28
N THR A 248 14.08 7.10 15.37
CA THR A 248 12.84 6.64 14.73
C THR A 248 11.76 6.21 15.74
N PHE A 249 12.16 5.49 16.79
CA PHE A 249 11.21 4.94 17.77
C PHE A 249 11.18 5.73 19.09
N LYS A 250 12.12 6.66 19.30
CA LYS A 250 12.18 7.55 20.47
C LYS A 250 11.37 8.83 20.29
N ASP A 251 11.35 9.43 19.09
CA ASP A 251 10.67 10.70 18.85
C ASP A 251 9.15 10.51 18.88
N LYS A 252 8.42 11.35 19.64
CA LYS A 252 6.94 11.44 19.63
C LYS A 252 6.42 12.33 18.49
N LYS A 253 7.22 12.50 17.45
CA LYS A 253 6.89 13.38 16.33
C LYS A 253 6.25 12.57 15.22
N LEU A 254 5.12 13.05 14.72
CA LEU A 254 4.47 12.47 13.56
C LEU A 254 5.31 12.70 12.30
N PRO A 255 5.31 11.74 11.34
CA PRO A 255 5.93 11.93 10.04
C PRO A 255 5.42 13.18 9.32
N LYS A 256 6.28 13.82 8.51
CA LYS A 256 5.84 14.92 7.65
C LYS A 256 4.77 14.41 6.68
N GLY A 257 3.67 15.14 6.53
CA GLY A 257 2.55 14.76 5.67
C GLY A 257 1.58 13.74 6.29
N PHE A 258 1.76 13.35 7.56
CA PHE A 258 0.90 12.38 8.26
C PHE A 258 -0.60 12.67 8.09
N PHE A 259 -1.01 13.92 8.31
CA PHE A 259 -2.40 14.36 8.16
C PHE A 259 -2.94 14.11 6.76
N HIS A 260 -2.21 14.56 5.74
CA HIS A 260 -2.60 14.41 4.35
C HIS A 260 -2.72 12.93 3.97
N HIS A 261 -1.73 12.12 4.33
CA HIS A 261 -1.75 10.68 4.05
C HIS A 261 -2.88 9.94 4.79
N LEU A 262 -3.16 10.32 6.05
CA LEU A 262 -4.27 9.76 6.83
C LEU A 262 -5.63 10.14 6.23
N HIS A 263 -5.80 11.39 5.82
CA HIS A 263 -7.01 11.84 5.13
C HIS A 263 -7.20 11.06 3.82
N SER A 264 -6.15 10.95 2.99
CA SER A 264 -6.18 10.14 1.77
C SER A 264 -6.52 8.68 2.04
N LEU A 265 -6.00 8.08 3.11
CA LEU A 265 -6.38 6.73 3.53
C LEU A 265 -7.88 6.63 3.79
N LEU A 266 -8.40 7.49 4.67
CA LEU A 266 -9.79 7.39 5.09
C LEU A 266 -10.75 7.68 3.93
N MET A 267 -10.38 8.59 3.03
CA MET A 267 -11.11 8.83 1.79
C MET A 267 -11.08 7.61 0.88
N TYR A 268 -9.94 6.93 0.76
CA TYR A 268 -9.85 5.68 0.01
C TYR A 268 -10.75 4.59 0.61
N LEU A 269 -10.68 4.38 1.94
CA LEU A 269 -11.53 3.41 2.63
C LEU A 269 -13.02 3.72 2.48
N LYS A 270 -13.39 5.00 2.43
CA LYS A 270 -14.76 5.46 2.15
C LYS A 270 -15.15 5.28 0.68
N LYS A 271 -14.25 5.60 -0.27
CA LYS A 271 -14.50 5.56 -1.73
C LYS A 271 -14.59 4.15 -2.29
N GLU A 272 -13.71 3.25 -1.86
CA GLU A 272 -13.83 1.81 -2.20
C GLU A 272 -15.17 1.22 -1.72
N ASN A 273 -15.90 2.03 -0.94
CA ASN A 273 -17.07 1.73 -0.16
C ASN A 273 -16.81 0.51 0.70
N LEU A 274 -17.47 0.48 1.84
CA LEU A 274 -17.78 -0.80 2.46
C LEU A 274 -18.79 -1.59 1.57
N GLU A 275 -18.85 -1.37 0.24
CA GLU A 275 -19.75 -1.95 -0.75
C GLU A 275 -19.57 -3.47 -0.83
N ASN A 276 -18.36 -3.94 -0.51
CA ASN A 276 -18.04 -5.37 -0.41
C ASN A 276 -18.22 -5.94 1.00
N PHE A 277 -18.59 -5.12 1.98
CA PHE A 277 -18.89 -5.58 3.32
C PHE A 277 -20.34 -6.01 3.37
N LEU A 278 -20.56 -7.23 3.84
CA LEU A 278 -21.87 -7.67 4.28
C LEU A 278 -22.45 -6.61 5.22
N ASP A 279 -23.74 -6.31 5.02
CA ASP A 279 -24.56 -5.36 5.76
C ASP A 279 -24.64 -5.77 7.25
N SER A 280 -23.54 -5.52 7.95
CA SER A 280 -23.23 -6.04 9.27
C SER A 280 -23.00 -4.88 10.23
N VAL A 281 -23.39 -5.09 11.48
CA VAL A 281 -23.21 -4.10 12.55
C VAL A 281 -21.75 -3.64 12.65
N SER A 282 -20.80 -4.54 12.38
CA SER A 282 -19.39 -4.20 12.36
C SER A 282 -19.02 -3.25 11.23
N ALA A 283 -19.50 -3.47 10.01
CA ALA A 283 -19.26 -2.57 8.89
C ALA A 283 -19.82 -1.17 9.18
N GLN A 284 -21.05 -1.08 9.70
CA GLN A 284 -21.68 0.19 10.08
C GLN A 284 -20.90 0.93 11.18
N ASN A 285 -20.42 0.21 12.21
CA ASN A 285 -19.61 0.81 13.27
C ASN A 285 -18.30 1.41 12.72
N ILE A 286 -17.66 0.71 11.78
CA ILE A 286 -16.43 1.19 11.13
C ILE A 286 -16.73 2.38 10.20
N ASP A 287 -17.82 2.33 9.44
CA ASP A 287 -18.23 3.42 8.56
C ASP A 287 -18.43 4.73 9.32
N VAL A 288 -19.23 4.67 10.40
CA VAL A 288 -19.47 5.82 11.28
C VAL A 288 -18.17 6.35 11.90
N ALA A 289 -17.26 5.44 12.29
CA ALA A 289 -15.96 5.85 12.81
C ALA A 289 -15.13 6.58 11.73
N ILE A 290 -15.02 6.03 10.50
CA ILE A 290 -14.29 6.62 9.38
C ILE A 290 -14.87 7.98 9.01
N GLU A 291 -16.19 8.09 8.90
CA GLU A 291 -16.86 9.35 8.59
C GLU A 291 -16.54 10.42 9.63
N PHE A 292 -16.60 10.06 10.91
CA PHE A 292 -16.22 10.99 11.98
C PHE A 292 -14.74 11.42 11.87
N LEU A 293 -13.83 10.49 11.61
CA LEU A 293 -12.41 10.81 11.44
C LEU A 293 -12.18 11.75 10.26
N LEU A 294 -12.89 11.56 9.15
CA LEU A 294 -12.81 12.44 7.98
C LEU A 294 -13.28 13.86 8.30
N VAL A 295 -14.43 13.99 8.97
CA VAL A 295 -14.93 15.30 9.43
C VAL A 295 -13.92 15.99 10.35
N PHE A 296 -13.27 15.22 11.24
CA PHE A 296 -12.23 15.76 12.12
C PHE A 296 -10.99 16.25 11.36
N LEU A 297 -10.63 15.56 10.28
CA LEU A 297 -9.48 15.87 9.45
C LEU A 297 -9.78 16.91 8.38
N ASP A 298 -10.99 17.45 8.29
CA ASP A 298 -11.24 18.53 7.34
C ASP A 298 -10.47 19.81 7.76
N THR A 299 -9.97 20.55 6.78
CA THR A 299 -8.96 21.60 6.99
C THR A 299 -9.46 22.76 7.87
N ASP A 300 -10.76 23.02 7.87
CA ASP A 300 -11.36 24.08 8.69
C ASP A 300 -11.40 23.70 10.19
N VAL A 301 -11.54 22.41 10.50
CA VAL A 301 -11.59 21.89 11.87
C VAL A 301 -10.18 21.81 12.47
N SER A 302 -9.19 21.40 11.67
CA SER A 302 -7.81 21.17 12.12
C SER A 302 -6.95 22.44 12.23
N ASN A 303 -7.13 23.44 11.36
CA ASN A 303 -6.28 24.63 11.29
C ASN A 303 -6.58 25.67 12.39
N HIS A 304 -7.83 25.78 12.85
CA HIS A 304 -8.22 26.84 13.80
C HIS A 304 -7.93 26.51 15.27
N VAL A 305 -7.53 25.28 15.58
CA VAL A 305 -7.86 24.70 16.89
C VAL A 305 -6.63 24.35 17.71
N ILE A 306 -5.46 24.14 17.11
CA ILE A 306 -4.50 23.26 17.79
C ILE A 306 -3.12 23.84 18.07
N ASN A 307 -2.79 23.95 19.37
CA ASN A 307 -1.41 24.01 19.85
C ASN A 307 -0.68 22.69 19.50
N GLY A 308 0.48 22.79 18.84
CA GLY A 308 1.15 21.66 18.18
C GLY A 308 1.41 20.41 19.04
N LYS A 309 1.46 20.51 20.38
CA LYS A 309 1.59 19.33 21.25
C LYS A 309 0.29 18.51 21.33
N TRP A 310 -0.85 19.16 21.56
CA TRP A 310 -2.15 18.49 21.61
C TRP A 310 -2.52 17.91 20.25
N PHE A 311 -2.12 18.59 19.16
CA PHE A 311 -2.28 18.10 17.79
C PHE A 311 -1.72 16.70 17.65
N ASN A 312 -0.45 16.55 18.02
CA ASN A 312 0.25 15.29 17.83
C ASN A 312 -0.38 14.17 18.65
N GLU A 313 -0.81 14.45 19.89
CA GLU A 313 -1.46 13.46 20.75
C GLU A 313 -2.83 13.01 20.19
N VAL A 314 -3.65 13.95 19.70
CA VAL A 314 -4.93 13.62 19.06
C VAL A 314 -4.71 12.87 17.75
N MET A 315 -3.73 13.30 16.95
CA MET A 315 -3.44 12.70 15.65
C MET A 315 -2.84 11.30 15.77
N GLU A 316 -2.05 11.02 16.81
CA GLU A 316 -1.64 9.64 17.14
C GLU A 316 -2.86 8.76 17.47
N LYS A 317 -3.87 9.29 18.19
CA LYS A 317 -5.12 8.57 18.45
C LYS A 317 -5.93 8.33 17.18
N VAL A 318 -6.08 9.33 16.31
CA VAL A 318 -6.76 9.18 15.01
C VAL A 318 -6.07 8.08 14.19
N GLY A 319 -4.73 8.12 14.08
CA GLY A 319 -3.97 7.09 13.39
C GLY A 319 -4.14 5.70 13.99
N ALA A 320 -4.22 5.59 15.32
CA ALA A 320 -4.49 4.33 15.99
C ALA A 320 -5.90 3.78 15.67
N ILE A 321 -6.92 4.65 15.72
CA ILE A 321 -8.31 4.27 15.37
C ILE A 321 -8.38 3.82 13.90
N ALA A 322 -7.75 4.56 12.99
CA ALA A 322 -7.68 4.18 11.57
C ALA A 322 -6.97 2.83 11.37
N GLY A 323 -5.87 2.59 12.08
CA GLY A 323 -5.15 1.32 12.04
C GLY A 323 -5.95 0.13 12.59
N ASP A 324 -6.79 0.35 13.61
CA ASP A 324 -7.70 -0.66 14.15
C ASP A 324 -8.87 -0.92 13.19
N ALA A 325 -9.42 0.14 12.59
CA ALA A 325 -10.47 0.04 11.56
C ALA A 325 -9.99 -0.79 10.37
N ILE A 326 -8.78 -0.54 9.88
CA ILE A 326 -8.16 -1.33 8.81
C ILE A 326 -8.01 -2.80 9.18
N TYR A 327 -7.57 -3.09 10.41
CA TYR A 327 -7.44 -4.47 10.87
C TYR A 327 -8.80 -5.19 10.82
N VAL A 328 -9.85 -4.54 11.32
CA VAL A 328 -11.22 -5.09 11.28
C VAL A 328 -11.73 -5.23 9.85
N ILE A 329 -11.50 -4.24 9.00
CA ILE A 329 -11.83 -4.25 7.56
C ILE A 329 -11.21 -5.47 6.86
N GLN A 330 -9.95 -5.77 7.16
CA GLN A 330 -9.28 -6.93 6.58
C GLN A 330 -9.86 -8.26 7.05
N LYS A 331 -10.17 -8.38 8.35
CA LYS A 331 -10.70 -9.61 8.96
C LYS A 331 -12.20 -9.85 8.70
N LEU A 332 -12.93 -8.82 8.29
CA LEU A 332 -14.34 -8.91 7.88
C LEU A 332 -14.52 -9.35 6.42
N LEU A 333 -13.44 -9.40 5.64
CA LEU A 333 -13.55 -9.77 4.25
C LEU A 333 -13.92 -11.27 4.13
N PRO A 334 -14.83 -11.67 3.21
CA PRO A 334 -15.34 -13.05 3.13
C PRO A 334 -14.27 -14.15 3.11
N SER A 335 -13.07 -13.88 2.56
CA SER A 335 -11.93 -14.81 2.51
C SER A 335 -11.10 -14.92 3.81
N SER A 336 -11.55 -14.28 4.90
CA SER A 336 -10.83 -14.22 6.18
C SER A 336 -11.65 -14.68 7.39
N ILE A 337 -12.96 -14.94 7.21
CA ILE A 337 -13.86 -15.27 8.33
C ILE A 337 -13.85 -16.78 8.58
N ASN A 338 -13.10 -17.18 9.60
CA ASN A 338 -13.37 -18.44 10.28
C ASN A 338 -14.58 -18.26 11.21
N LYS A 339 -15.46 -19.25 11.37
CA LYS A 339 -16.72 -19.09 12.15
C LYS A 339 -16.51 -18.64 13.60
N ASP A 340 -15.34 -18.90 14.18
CA ASP A 340 -14.95 -18.53 15.54
C ASP A 340 -14.50 -17.05 15.68
N ASP A 341 -14.06 -16.40 14.59
CA ASP A 341 -13.51 -15.04 14.62
C ASP A 341 -14.56 -13.92 14.56
N THR A 342 -15.79 -14.24 14.12
CA THR A 342 -16.87 -13.25 13.94
C THR A 342 -17.18 -12.49 15.23
N SER A 343 -17.21 -13.18 16.38
CA SER A 343 -17.52 -12.55 17.67
C SER A 343 -16.42 -11.57 18.13
N ARG A 344 -15.15 -11.94 17.89
CA ARG A 344 -13.98 -11.10 18.19
C ARG A 344 -13.95 -9.85 17.32
N ILE A 345 -14.25 -10.00 16.04
CA ILE A 345 -14.32 -8.90 15.08
C ILE A 345 -15.45 -7.92 15.44
N CYS A 346 -16.63 -8.44 15.81
CA CYS A 346 -17.73 -7.62 16.31
C CYS A 346 -17.36 -6.83 17.57
N LEU A 347 -16.63 -7.42 18.51
CA LEU A 347 -16.15 -6.70 19.68
C LEU A 347 -15.15 -5.60 19.29
N CYS A 348 -14.22 -5.88 18.38
CA CYS A 348 -13.26 -4.89 17.90
C CYS A 348 -13.95 -3.69 17.21
N SER A 349 -14.99 -3.93 16.40
CA SER A 349 -15.72 -2.84 15.73
C SER A 349 -16.44 -1.91 16.72
N ILE A 350 -17.04 -2.47 17.78
CA ILE A 350 -17.65 -1.70 18.87
C ILE A 350 -16.59 -0.83 19.57
N GLN A 351 -15.44 -1.41 19.92
CA GLN A 351 -14.35 -0.67 20.58
C GLN A 351 -13.81 0.47 19.70
N ILE A 352 -13.76 0.28 18.38
CA ILE A 352 -13.34 1.33 17.44
C ILE A 352 -14.32 2.49 17.45
N LEU A 353 -15.63 2.19 17.40
CA LEU A 353 -16.68 3.20 17.47
C LEU A 353 -16.65 3.95 18.82
N GLU A 354 -16.43 3.25 19.93
CA GLU A 354 -16.28 3.86 21.26
C GLU A 354 -15.07 4.80 21.30
N LYS A 355 -13.89 4.37 20.82
CA LYS A 355 -12.69 5.22 20.74
C LYS A 355 -12.94 6.47 19.88
N ALA A 356 -13.66 6.33 18.77
CA ALA A 356 -14.03 7.45 17.91
C ALA A 356 -14.96 8.44 18.64
N LYS A 357 -15.98 7.95 19.35
CA LYS A 357 -16.89 8.78 20.17
C LYS A 357 -16.17 9.47 21.33
N ASP A 358 -15.27 8.78 22.02
CA ASP A 358 -14.47 9.37 23.10
C ASP A 358 -13.55 10.47 22.58
N MET A 359 -12.97 10.26 21.39
CA MET A 359 -12.16 11.28 20.72
C MET A 359 -13.02 12.50 20.34
N LYS A 360 -14.24 12.27 19.81
CA LYS A 360 -15.22 13.33 19.54
C LYS A 360 -15.50 14.17 20.77
N ALA A 361 -15.82 13.52 21.89
CA ALA A 361 -16.12 14.22 23.14
C ALA A 361 -14.92 15.05 23.65
N GLN A 362 -13.69 14.52 23.52
CA GLN A 362 -12.46 15.24 23.88
C GLN A 362 -12.26 16.49 23.02
N VAL A 363 -12.46 16.37 21.71
CA VAL A 363 -12.34 17.48 20.76
C VAL A 363 -13.42 18.53 21.01
N GLU A 364 -14.69 18.14 21.18
CA GLU A 364 -15.80 19.06 21.48
C GLU A 364 -15.61 19.81 22.80
N THR A 365 -15.11 19.14 23.84
CA THR A 365 -14.81 19.79 25.13
C THR A 365 -13.75 20.87 24.95
N TYR A 366 -12.73 20.58 24.14
CA TYR A 366 -11.70 21.56 23.81
C TYR A 366 -12.27 22.76 23.04
N TYR A 367 -13.11 22.55 22.03
CA TYR A 367 -13.80 23.63 21.33
C TYR A 367 -14.64 24.51 22.25
N LYS A 368 -15.40 23.91 23.18
CA LYS A 368 -16.19 24.64 24.17
C LYS A 368 -15.33 25.45 25.14
N SER A 369 -14.08 25.03 25.36
CA SER A 369 -13.12 25.72 26.25
C SER A 369 -12.36 26.87 25.57
N LEU A 370 -12.33 26.92 24.24
CA LEU A 370 -11.80 28.05 23.48
C LEU A 370 -12.74 29.25 23.66
N LYS A 371 -12.37 30.19 24.54
CA LYS A 371 -12.99 31.51 24.55
C LYS A 371 -12.67 32.19 23.24
N PHE A 372 -13.64 32.26 22.33
CA PHE A 372 -13.57 33.16 21.18
C PHE A 372 -13.37 34.58 21.73
N THR A 373 -12.19 35.14 21.52
CA THR A 373 -11.99 36.58 21.69
C THR A 373 -12.40 37.18 20.36
N PRO A 374 -13.53 37.91 20.27
CA PRO A 374 -13.89 38.57 19.03
C PRO A 374 -12.72 39.48 18.66
N LEU A 375 -12.22 39.39 17.42
CA LEU A 375 -11.31 40.40 16.91
C LEU A 375 -12.05 41.74 17.02
N SER A 376 -11.65 42.58 17.97
CA SER A 376 -12.17 43.94 18.09
C SER A 376 -11.97 44.61 16.74
N SER A 377 -13.07 45.13 16.17
CA SER A 377 -13.10 45.85 14.91
C SER A 377 -12.01 46.93 14.86
N PRO A 378 -11.42 47.23 13.68
CA PRO A 378 -10.46 48.31 13.56
C PRO A 378 -11.11 49.61 14.04
N PRO A 379 -10.39 50.49 14.76
CA PRO A 379 -10.92 51.80 15.09
C PRO A 379 -11.14 52.55 13.77
N PHE A 380 -12.37 52.98 13.54
CA PHE A 380 -12.67 54.00 12.55
C PHE A 380 -11.80 55.23 12.86
N MET A 381 -10.97 55.63 11.90
CA MET A 381 -10.30 56.91 11.93
C MET A 381 -11.31 57.95 11.46
N ASP A 382 -11.71 58.84 12.38
CA ASP A 382 -12.29 60.15 12.07
C ASP A 382 -11.16 61.15 11.79
#